data_AF-A0A4U9I0G4-F1
#
_entry.id   AF-A0A4U9I0G4-F1
#
_cell.length_a   1.000
_cell.length_b   1.000
_cell.length_c   1.000
_cell.angle_alpha   90.00
_cell.angle_beta   90.00
_cell.angle_gamma   90.00
#
_symmetry.space_group_name_H-M   'P 1'
#
loop_
_entity.id
_entity.type
_entity.pdbx_description
1 polymer ?
#
loop_
_entity_poly.entity_id
_entity_poly.type
_entity_poly.pdbx_seq_one_letter_code
_entity_poly.pdbx_strand_id
1 'polypeptide(L)'
;MAVIIQAKCECGEQISIELNCKLASRKDGKRPFYPDENVEPWSFVKDGERIHYSQDGVTTFRCRGCGGWLADTVPEAKFETDAPAKENQS
;
A
#
# COMPACT_ATOMS: atom_id res chain seq x y z
N MET A 1 12.07 10.58 -4.27
CA MET A 1 12.54 9.39 -3.53
C MET A 1 11.33 8.85 -2.80
N ALA A 2 11.09 7.54 -2.88
CA ALA A 2 9.98 6.92 -2.17
C ALA A 2 10.28 6.88 -0.66
N VAL A 3 9.31 7.21 0.17
CA VAL A 3 9.44 7.24 1.64
C VAL A 3 8.51 6.20 2.21
N ILE A 4 9.01 5.33 3.08
CA ILE A 4 8.20 4.32 3.76
C ILE A 4 7.86 4.84 5.16
N ILE A 5 6.57 4.89 5.48
CA ILE A 5 6.06 5.18 6.82
C ILE A 5 5.44 3.93 7.44
N GLN A 6 5.48 3.84 8.76
CA GLN A 6 4.81 2.76 9.51
C GLN A 6 3.48 3.28 10.06
N ALA A 7 2.42 2.53 9.80
CA ALA A 7 1.07 2.81 10.26
C ALA A 7 0.48 1.55 10.92
N LYS A 8 -0.69 1.72 11.53
CA LYS A 8 -1.42 0.61 12.15
C LYS A 8 -2.88 0.66 11.74
N CYS A 9 -3.43 -0.52 11.46
CA CYS A 9 -4.87 -0.69 11.40
C CYS A 9 -5.47 -0.48 12.78
N GLU A 10 -6.74 -0.07 12.84
CA GLU A 10 -7.52 0.02 14.09
C GLU A 10 -7.53 -1.30 14.89
N CYS A 11 -7.42 -2.45 14.21
CA CYS A 11 -7.29 -3.75 14.88
C CYS A 11 -5.90 -4.02 15.49
N GLY A 12 -4.94 -3.11 15.33
CA GLY A 12 -3.57 -3.21 15.82
C GLY A 12 -2.55 -3.78 14.82
N GLU A 13 -3.01 -4.28 13.67
CA GLU A 13 -2.14 -4.85 12.64
C GLU A 13 -1.19 -3.80 12.04
N GLN A 14 0.09 -4.12 11.95
CA GLN A 14 1.12 -3.23 11.39
C GLN A 14 1.07 -3.21 9.86
N ILE A 15 1.16 -2.01 9.29
CA ILE A 15 1.12 -1.79 7.84
C ILE A 15 2.18 -0.76 7.49
N SER A 16 3.00 -1.08 6.51
CA SER A 16 3.93 -0.13 5.90
C SER A 16 3.26 0.57 4.72
N ILE A 17 3.51 1.86 4.55
CA ILE A 17 2.99 2.63 3.42
C ILE A 17 4.15 3.30 2.71
N GLU A 18 4.38 2.93 1.47
CA GLU A 18 5.31 3.64 0.60
C GLU A 18 4.59 4.83 -0.04
N LEU A 19 5.15 6.02 0.17
CA LEU A 19 4.68 7.28 -0.39
C LEU A 19 5.45 7.61 -1.67
N ASN A 20 4.76 8.22 -2.64
CA ASN A 20 5.30 8.58 -3.96
C ASN A 20 5.84 7.38 -4.75
N CYS A 21 5.23 6.21 -4.57
CA CYS A 21 5.58 5.00 -5.31
C CYS A 21 5.05 5.10 -6.75
N LYS A 22 5.95 5.17 -7.73
CA LYS A 22 5.60 5.28 -9.16
C LYS A 22 4.92 4.04 -9.73
N LEU A 23 5.14 2.89 -9.08
CA LEU A 23 4.59 1.59 -9.46
C LEU A 23 3.38 1.21 -8.61
N ALA A 24 2.88 2.10 -7.74
CA ALA A 24 1.68 1.82 -6.96
C ALA A 24 0.49 1.56 -7.88
N SER A 25 -0.35 0.59 -7.50
CA SER A 25 -1.64 0.38 -8.18
C SER A 25 -2.61 1.54 -7.93
N ARG A 26 -2.36 2.37 -6.91
CA ARG A 26 -3.17 3.54 -6.55
C ARG A 26 -2.68 4.80 -7.24
N LYS A 27 -3.61 5.61 -7.72
CA LYS A 27 -3.32 6.89 -8.41
C LYS A 27 -2.74 7.97 -7.48
N ASP A 28 -2.98 7.87 -6.18
CA ASP A 28 -2.46 8.80 -5.17
C ASP A 28 -1.01 8.51 -4.77
N GLY A 29 -0.33 7.59 -5.47
CA GLY A 29 1.08 7.26 -5.23
C GLY A 29 1.36 6.61 -3.87
N LYS A 30 0.32 6.23 -3.12
CA LYS A 30 0.44 5.48 -1.87
C LYS A 30 0.39 3.99 -2.16
N ARG A 31 1.28 3.23 -1.53
CA ARG A 31 1.28 1.77 -1.60
C ARG A 31 1.34 1.18 -0.20
N PRO A 32 0.19 0.79 0.38
CA PRO A 32 0.18 -0.01 1.59
C PRO A 32 0.67 -1.43 1.30
N PHE A 33 1.48 -1.99 2.20
CA PHE A 33 1.98 -3.35 2.15
C PHE A 33 2.30 -3.86 3.57
N TYR A 34 2.35 -5.17 3.73
CA TYR A 34 2.78 -5.79 4.98
C TYR A 34 4.30 -5.84 5.08
N PRO A 35 4.92 -5.38 6.19
CA PRO A 35 6.37 -5.31 6.31
C PRO A 35 7.03 -6.69 6.23
N ASP A 36 6.33 -7.74 6.63
CA ASP A 36 6.75 -9.14 6.58
C ASP A 36 6.45 -9.83 5.23
N GLU A 37 5.61 -9.25 4.38
CA GLU A 37 5.42 -9.75 3.02
C GLU A 37 6.58 -9.31 2.11
N ASN A 38 7.16 -8.14 2.35
CA ASN A 38 8.19 -7.54 1.49
C ASN A 38 9.63 -7.94 1.86
N VAL A 39 9.82 -9.16 2.37
CA VAL A 39 11.07 -9.56 3.05
C VAL A 39 12.21 -9.88 2.10
N GLU A 40 11.98 -10.34 0.86
CA GLU A 40 12.99 -10.40 -0.22
C GLU A 40 12.31 -10.58 -1.59
N PRO A 41 12.96 -10.27 -2.72
CA PRO A 41 12.46 -10.64 -4.04
C PRO A 41 12.21 -12.15 -4.08
N TRP A 42 10.94 -12.55 -4.11
CA TRP A 42 10.56 -13.94 -4.28
C TRP A 42 11.08 -14.40 -5.64
N SER A 43 11.92 -15.43 -5.64
CA SER A 43 12.44 -16.02 -6.88
C SER A 43 12.09 -17.50 -6.95
N PHE A 44 11.70 -17.95 -8.14
CA PHE A 44 11.55 -19.37 -8.42
C PHE A 44 12.22 -19.72 -9.73
N VAL A 45 12.57 -21.00 -9.88
CA VAL A 45 13.20 -21.52 -11.09
C VAL A 45 12.11 -22.12 -11.98
N LYS A 46 12.00 -21.62 -13.20
CA LYS A 46 11.15 -22.19 -14.26
C LYS A 46 12.03 -22.43 -15.47
N ASP A 47 12.05 -23.67 -15.96
CA ASP A 47 12.82 -24.05 -17.15
C ASP A 47 14.33 -23.68 -17.08
N GLY A 48 14.92 -23.71 -15.88
CA GLY A 48 16.32 -23.36 -15.65
C GLY A 48 16.61 -21.87 -15.51
N GLU A 49 15.60 -21.00 -15.69
CA GLU A 49 15.70 -19.56 -15.48
C GLU A 49 15.21 -19.17 -14.09
N ARG A 50 15.99 -18.37 -13.37
CA ARG A 50 15.58 -17.79 -12.08
C ARG A 50 14.77 -16.53 -12.35
N ILE A 51 13.46 -16.63 -12.18
CA ILE A 51 12.55 -15.51 -12.31
C ILE A 51 12.47 -14.82 -10.94
N HIS A 52 12.81 -13.53 -10.91
CA HIS A 52 12.62 -12.68 -9.73
C HIS A 52 11.31 -11.91 -9.88
N TYR A 53 10.39 -12.10 -8.93
CA TYR A 53 9.22 -11.24 -8.84
C TYR A 53 9.57 -10.04 -8.01
N SER A 54 9.56 -8.87 -8.63
CA SER A 54 9.54 -7.63 -7.87
C SER A 54 8.21 -7.56 -7.14
N GLN A 55 8.25 -7.43 -5.81
CA GLN A 55 7.07 -7.00 -5.07
C GLN A 55 6.72 -5.53 -5.33
N ASP A 56 7.56 -4.84 -6.11
CA ASP A 56 7.29 -3.53 -6.67
C ASP A 56 5.94 -3.54 -7.41
N GLY A 57 4.95 -2.91 -6.80
CA GLY A 57 3.61 -2.71 -7.36
C GLY A 57 2.48 -3.50 -6.70
N VAL A 58 2.78 -4.50 -5.87
CA VAL A 58 1.72 -5.16 -5.06
C VAL A 58 1.24 -4.17 -4.01
N THR A 59 -0.03 -3.81 -4.12
CA THR A 59 -0.71 -2.88 -3.21
C THR A 59 -1.73 -3.66 -2.40
N THR A 60 -1.60 -3.61 -1.08
CA THR A 60 -2.59 -4.17 -0.17
C THR A 60 -3.75 -3.21 -0.01
N PHE A 61 -4.98 -3.73 -0.14
CA PHE A 61 -6.20 -2.94 0.02
C PHE A 61 -7.02 -3.31 1.26
N ARG A 62 -6.81 -4.53 1.79
CA ARG A 62 -7.56 -5.07 2.92
C ARG A 62 -6.61 -5.44 4.05
N CYS A 63 -7.05 -5.21 5.28
CA CYS A 63 -6.35 -5.68 6.45
C CYS A 63 -6.46 -7.22 6.54
N ARG A 64 -5.35 -7.93 6.70
CA ARG A 64 -5.30 -9.38 6.94
C ARG A 64 -5.87 -9.79 8.30
N GLY A 65 -5.76 -8.92 9.30
CA GLY A 65 -6.24 -9.17 10.66
C GLY A 65 -7.76 -9.07 10.77
N CYS A 66 -8.33 -7.95 10.31
CA CYS A 66 -9.77 -7.67 10.45
C CYS A 66 -10.58 -7.69 9.14
N GLY A 67 -9.96 -7.83 7.97
CA GLY A 67 -10.63 -7.75 6.67
C GLY A 67 -11.09 -6.34 6.24
N GLY A 68 -10.92 -5.34 7.11
CA GLY A 68 -11.30 -3.95 6.84
C GLY A 68 -10.56 -3.33 5.66
N TRP A 69 -11.17 -2.35 4.99
CA TRP A 69 -10.49 -1.57 3.95
C TRP A 69 -9.42 -0.69 4.58
N LEU A 70 -8.19 -0.77 4.07
CA LEU A 70 -7.08 0.02 4.62
C LEU A 70 -7.30 1.53 4.46
N ALA A 71 -8.02 1.94 3.43
CA ALA A 71 -8.39 3.35 3.25
C ALA A 71 -9.32 3.86 4.36
N ASP A 72 -10.07 2.98 5.03
CA ASP A 72 -10.98 3.35 6.12
C ASP A 72 -10.32 3.17 7.48
N THR A 73 -9.61 2.04 7.67
CA THR A 73 -9.06 1.61 8.96
C THR A 73 -7.63 2.07 9.24
N VAL A 74 -6.96 2.70 8.26
CA VAL A 74 -5.61 3.26 8.40
C VAL A 74 -5.63 4.70 7.88
N PRO A 75 -5.63 5.71 8.75
CA PRO A 75 -5.72 7.11 8.35
C PRO A 75 -4.66 7.53 7.33
N GLU A 76 -3.44 7.02 7.46
CA GLU A 76 -2.31 7.31 6.57
C GLU A 76 -2.47 6.65 5.20
N ALA A 77 -3.29 5.59 5.08
CA ALA A 77 -3.58 4.91 3.82
C ALA A 77 -4.85 5.43 3.14
N LYS A 78 -5.50 6.48 3.67
CA LYS A 78 -6.64 7.13 3.02
C LYS A 78 -6.30 7.55 1.60
N PHE A 79 -7.25 7.37 0.69
CA PHE A 79 -7.13 7.91 -0.64
C PHE A 79 -7.10 9.43 -0.56
N GLU A 80 -6.16 10.05 -1.25
CA GLU A 80 -6.32 11.47 -1.58
C GLU A 80 -7.48 11.57 -2.56
N THR A 81 -8.64 11.96 -2.05
CA THR A 81 -9.73 12.40 -2.90
C THR A 81 -9.33 13.77 -3.44
N ASP A 82 -9.15 13.89 -4.75
CA ASP A 82 -9.11 15.20 -5.40
C ASP A 82 -10.43 15.93 -5.10
N ALA A 83 -10.44 16.80 -4.09
CA ALA A 83 -11.17 18.06 -4.04
C ALA A 83 -11.35 18.54 -2.59
N PRO A 84 -11.17 19.84 -2.32
CA PRO A 84 -12.22 20.54 -1.60
C PRO A 84 -13.34 20.84 -2.61
N ALA A 85 -14.50 20.21 -2.43
CA ALA A 85 -15.74 20.76 -2.97
C ALA A 85 -15.81 22.20 -2.45
N LYS A 86 -15.73 23.19 -3.34
CA LYS A 86 -15.94 24.58 -2.96
C LYS A 86 -17.34 24.66 -2.34
N GLU A 87 -17.41 24.97 -1.04
CA GLU A 87 -18.65 25.37 -0.40
C GLU A 87 -19.26 26.52 -1.23
N ASN A 88 -20.42 26.27 -1.82
CA ASN A 88 -21.26 27.34 -2.35
C ASN A 88 -21.72 28.18 -1.17
N GLN A 89 -21.01 29.28 -0.92
CA GLN A 89 -21.53 30.37 -0.08
C GLN A 89 -22.74 30.96 -0.81
N SER A 90 -23.90 30.85 -0.16
CA SER A 90 -25.19 31.43 -0.58
C SER A 90 -25.28 32.90 -0.23
#